data_AF-A0A5B7J470-F1
#
_entry.id   AF-A0A5B7J470-F1
#
_cell.length_a   1.000
_cell.length_b   1.000
_cell.length_c   1.000
_cell.angle_alpha   90.00
_cell.angle_beta   90.00
_cell.angle_gamma   90.00
#
_symmetry.space_group_name_H-M   'P 1'
#
loop_
_entity.id
_entity.type
_entity.pdbx_description
1 polymer ?
#
loop_
_entity_poly.entity_id
_entity_poly.type
_entity_poly.pdbx_seq_one_letter_code
_entity_poly.pdbx_strand_id
1 'polypeptide(L)'
;MTSFTQELRDKLISQISELGKREGRERDRKLKELLTKSFPVIKIKALRPVVMCILKHMSHVEDKYLKILVRDRELYEACDTEVKRQIWKDSQALFGDEVSPLLTGYITSKEDTLFNVENLNNLFFSPSPKVKHHTYI
;
A
#
# COMPACT_ATOMS: atom_id res chain seq x y z
N MET A 1 12.80 -28.08 -17.83
CA MET A 1 13.30 -28.57 -16.53
C MET A 1 12.93 -27.54 -15.47
N THR A 2 11.84 -27.73 -14.75
CA THR A 2 11.50 -26.90 -13.59
C THR A 2 12.47 -27.25 -12.48
N SER A 3 13.34 -26.31 -12.15
CA SER A 3 14.41 -26.46 -11.17
C SER A 3 13.84 -26.92 -9.83
N PHE A 4 14.45 -27.90 -9.17
CA PHE A 4 14.14 -28.37 -7.80
C PHE A 4 13.85 -27.23 -6.80
N THR A 5 14.49 -26.07 -7.00
CA THR A 5 14.26 -24.86 -6.21
C THR A 5 12.84 -24.27 -6.35
N GLN A 6 12.18 -24.42 -7.50
CA GLN A 6 10.77 -24.03 -7.69
C GLN A 6 9.83 -24.94 -6.91
N GLU A 7 10.03 -26.26 -6.97
CA GLU A 7 9.19 -27.20 -6.20
C GLU A 7 9.32 -26.99 -4.69
N LEU A 8 10.56 -26.75 -4.19
CA LEU A 8 10.77 -26.43 -2.79
C LEU A 8 10.09 -25.11 -2.38
N ARG A 9 10.20 -24.08 -3.23
CA ARG A 9 9.50 -22.81 -3.04
C ARG A 9 8.00 -23.01 -2.95
N ASP A 10 7.41 -23.76 -3.89
CA ASP A 10 5.96 -23.94 -3.97
C ASP A 10 5.44 -24.77 -2.78
N LYS A 11 6.20 -25.79 -2.36
CA LYS A 11 5.92 -26.53 -1.12
C LYS A 11 5.97 -25.62 0.11
N LEU A 12 6.98 -24.77 0.23
CA LEU A 12 7.09 -23.82 1.35
C LEU A 12 5.91 -22.86 1.38
N ILE A 13 5.56 -22.25 0.23
CA ILE A 13 4.40 -21.34 0.12
C ILE A 13 3.11 -22.05 0.51
N SER A 14 2.91 -23.29 0.04
CA SER A 14 1.76 -24.11 0.39
C SER A 14 1.68 -24.36 1.90
N GLN A 15 2.80 -24.76 2.53
CA GLN A 15 2.86 -24.96 3.98
C GLN A 15 2.58 -23.67 4.77
N ILE A 16 3.10 -22.53 4.32
CA ILE A 16 2.86 -21.23 4.97
C ILE A 16 1.38 -20.85 4.86
N SER A 17 0.76 -21.06 3.69
CA SER A 17 -0.67 -20.81 3.48
C SER A 17 -1.54 -21.70 4.37
N GLU A 18 -1.20 -22.99 4.50
CA GLU A 18 -1.88 -23.89 5.42
C GLU A 18 -1.70 -23.50 6.89
N LEU A 19 -0.49 -23.07 7.27
CA LEU A 19 -0.22 -22.55 8.61
C LEU A 19 -1.01 -21.27 8.86
N GLY A 20 -1.13 -20.37 7.87
CA GLY A 20 -1.89 -19.14 7.94
C GLY A 20 -3.38 -19.34 8.21
N LYS A 21 -3.96 -20.48 7.78
CA LYS A 21 -5.36 -20.86 8.08
C LYS A 21 -5.57 -21.29 9.53
N ARG A 22 -4.52 -21.60 10.27
CA ARG A 22 -4.61 -22.04 11.67
C ARG A 22 -4.57 -20.83 12.59
N GLU A 23 -5.31 -20.91 13.70
CA GLU A 23 -5.33 -19.86 14.72
C GLU A 23 -4.59 -20.28 15.99
N GLY A 24 -3.90 -19.32 16.62
CA GLY A 24 -3.26 -19.51 17.92
C GLY A 24 -1.78 -19.11 18.00
N ARG A 25 -1.27 -18.98 19.22
CA ARG A 25 0.11 -18.55 19.53
C ARG A 25 1.19 -19.47 18.92
N GLU A 26 0.89 -20.74 18.73
CA GLU A 26 1.84 -21.70 18.15
C GLU A 26 2.17 -21.37 16.69
N ARG A 27 1.16 -20.91 15.93
CA ARG A 27 1.32 -20.47 14.54
C ARG A 27 2.24 -19.26 14.45
N ASP A 28 2.05 -18.27 15.31
CA ASP A 28 2.90 -17.07 15.33
C ASP A 28 4.36 -17.41 15.64
N ARG A 29 4.59 -18.34 16.58
CA ARG A 29 5.94 -18.83 16.89
C ARG A 29 6.56 -19.51 15.68
N LYS A 30 5.82 -20.41 15.01
CA LYS A 30 6.30 -21.11 13.81
C LYS A 30 6.59 -20.15 12.65
N LEU A 31 5.70 -19.19 12.39
CA LEU A 31 5.91 -18.18 11.35
C LEU A 31 7.16 -17.33 11.63
N LYS A 32 7.38 -16.95 12.89
CA LYS A 32 8.58 -16.21 13.31
C LYS A 32 9.87 -17.03 13.16
N GLU A 33 9.84 -18.31 13.50
CA GLU A 33 10.97 -19.22 13.29
C GLU A 33 11.26 -19.43 11.79
N LEU A 34 10.22 -19.62 10.98
CA LEU A 34 10.33 -19.73 9.52
C LEU A 34 10.89 -18.45 8.91
N LEU A 35 10.36 -17.29 9.29
CA LEU A 35 10.85 -15.99 8.84
C LEU A 35 12.34 -15.87 9.14
N THR A 36 12.77 -16.16 10.37
CA THR A 36 14.18 -16.04 10.78
C THR A 36 15.10 -16.92 9.93
N LYS A 37 14.66 -18.12 9.56
CA LYS A 37 15.43 -19.05 8.70
C LYS A 37 15.39 -18.65 7.22
N SER A 38 14.27 -18.12 6.73
CA SER A 38 14.10 -17.74 5.32
C SER A 38 14.55 -16.31 5.01
N PHE A 39 14.73 -15.45 6.02
CA PHE A 39 15.08 -14.05 5.80
C PHE A 39 16.46 -13.87 5.14
N PRO A 40 17.52 -14.63 5.51
CA PRO A 40 18.83 -14.50 4.86
C PRO A 40 18.79 -14.77 3.35
N VAL A 41 17.85 -15.62 2.90
CA VAL A 41 17.69 -15.97 1.48
C VAL A 41 16.82 -14.98 0.70
N ILE A 42 16.32 -13.91 1.33
CA ILE A 42 15.50 -12.86 0.66
C ILE A 42 16.24 -12.14 -0.47
N LYS A 43 17.58 -12.12 -0.43
CA LYS A 43 18.43 -11.58 -1.50
C LYS A 43 18.31 -12.38 -2.80
N ILE A 44 17.87 -13.64 -2.73
CA ILE A 44 17.67 -14.52 -3.88
C ILE A 44 16.29 -14.26 -4.47
N LYS A 45 16.22 -13.70 -5.69
CA LYS A 45 14.96 -13.35 -6.38
C LYS A 45 13.95 -14.49 -6.43
N ALA A 46 14.41 -15.73 -6.58
CA ALA A 46 13.55 -16.91 -6.61
C ALA A 46 12.81 -17.19 -5.29
N LEU A 47 13.40 -16.82 -4.15
CA LEU A 47 12.89 -17.12 -2.81
C LEU A 47 12.16 -15.94 -2.13
N ARG A 48 12.30 -14.72 -2.66
CA ARG A 48 11.52 -13.54 -2.26
C ARG A 48 10.03 -13.83 -2.00
N PRO A 49 9.27 -14.46 -2.92
CA PRO A 49 7.85 -14.73 -2.72
C PRO A 49 7.54 -15.65 -1.55
N VAL A 50 8.48 -16.51 -1.12
CA VAL A 50 8.31 -17.30 0.11
C VAL A 50 8.31 -16.36 1.32
N VAL A 51 9.28 -15.46 1.39
CA VAL A 51 9.39 -14.51 2.51
C VAL A 51 8.20 -13.54 2.50
N MET A 52 7.79 -13.05 1.33
CA MET A 52 6.59 -12.21 1.20
C MET A 52 5.33 -12.94 1.67
N CYS A 53 5.19 -14.23 1.36
CA CYS A 53 4.08 -15.05 1.84
C CYS A 53 4.08 -15.19 3.36
N ILE A 54 5.25 -15.37 4.00
CA ILE A 54 5.35 -15.42 5.47
C ILE A 54 4.92 -14.09 6.06
N LEU A 55 5.50 -12.98 5.57
CA LEU A 55 5.21 -11.64 6.07
C LEU A 55 3.71 -11.29 5.96
N LYS A 56 3.05 -11.72 4.88
CA LYS A 56 1.61 -11.55 4.69
C LYS A 56 0.75 -12.21 5.76
N HIS A 57 1.17 -13.36 6.28
CA HIS A 57 0.43 -14.10 7.31
C HIS A 57 0.85 -13.71 8.74
N MET A 58 1.83 -12.83 8.91
CA MET A 58 2.25 -12.35 10.22
C MET A 58 1.48 -11.09 10.61
N SER A 59 0.85 -11.14 11.78
CA SER A 59 0.15 -9.99 12.38
C SER A 59 1.11 -8.88 12.81
N HIS A 60 2.32 -9.24 13.22
CA HIS A 60 3.36 -8.30 13.64
C HIS A 60 4.73 -8.78 13.17
N VAL A 61 5.41 -7.93 12.38
CA VAL A 61 6.79 -8.14 11.93
C VAL A 61 7.73 -7.31 12.81
N GLU A 62 8.91 -7.84 13.15
CA GLU A 62 9.88 -7.10 13.95
C GLU A 62 10.61 -6.02 13.14
N ASP A 63 10.87 -4.86 13.74
CA ASP A 63 11.50 -3.67 13.13
C ASP A 63 12.81 -3.97 12.40
N LYS A 64 13.59 -4.93 12.92
CA LYS A 64 14.87 -5.32 12.31
C LYS A 64 14.69 -5.81 10.87
N TYR A 65 13.57 -6.47 10.58
CA TYR A 65 13.23 -6.95 9.24
C TYR A 65 12.67 -5.82 8.40
N LEU A 66 11.81 -4.97 8.97
CA LEU A 66 11.24 -3.79 8.30
C LEU A 66 12.34 -2.85 7.80
N LYS A 67 13.36 -2.57 8.62
CA LYS A 67 14.53 -1.75 8.24
C LYS A 67 15.29 -2.31 7.05
N ILE A 68 15.36 -3.63 6.90
CA ILE A 68 16.04 -4.26 5.76
C ILE A 68 15.16 -4.19 4.50
N LEU A 69 13.85 -4.39 4.65
CA LEU A 69 12.90 -4.25 3.54
C LEU A 69 12.88 -2.83 2.97
N VAL A 70 12.96 -1.81 3.83
CA VAL A 70 13.02 -0.40 3.41
C VAL A 70 14.32 -0.03 2.70
N ARG A 71 15.45 -0.63 3.11
CA ARG A 71 16.76 -0.35 2.49
C ARG A 71 16.85 -0.80 1.04
N ASP A 72 16.05 -1.78 0.63
CA ASP A 72 16.06 -2.33 -0.72
C ASP A 72 14.71 -2.04 -1.41
N ARG A 73 14.75 -1.14 -2.39
CA ARG A 73 13.57 -0.71 -3.14
C ARG A 73 12.85 -1.89 -3.82
N GLU A 74 13.57 -2.87 -4.36
CA GLU A 74 12.92 -4.03 -5.01
C GLU A 74 12.15 -4.89 -3.99
N LEU A 75 12.65 -4.98 -2.75
CA LEU A 75 11.97 -5.72 -1.68
C LEU A 75 10.77 -4.94 -1.16
N TYR A 76 10.91 -3.63 -1.00
CA TYR A 76 9.82 -2.76 -0.57
C TYR A 76 8.66 -2.77 -1.58
N GLU A 77 8.95 -2.66 -2.88
CA GLU A 77 7.90 -2.69 -3.92
C GLU A 77 7.17 -4.04 -3.94
N ALA A 78 7.89 -5.15 -3.74
CA ALA A 78 7.34 -6.50 -3.71
C ALA A 78 6.58 -6.86 -2.42
N CYS A 79 6.63 -6.02 -1.39
CA CYS A 79 5.87 -6.22 -0.15
C CYS A 79 4.38 -5.91 -0.35
N ASP A 80 3.52 -6.72 0.28
CA ASP A 80 2.07 -6.51 0.30
C ASP A 80 1.72 -5.23 1.11
N THR A 81 0.56 -4.64 0.83
CA THR A 81 0.13 -3.36 1.44
C THR A 81 0.06 -3.44 2.96
N GLU A 82 -0.31 -4.60 3.52
CA GLU A 82 -0.34 -4.83 4.97
C GLU A 82 1.05 -4.65 5.61
N VAL A 83 2.09 -5.19 4.96
CA VAL A 83 3.48 -5.09 5.42
C VAL A 83 3.97 -3.65 5.30
N LYS A 84 3.65 -2.97 4.19
CA LYS A 84 3.94 -1.53 4.03
C LYS A 84 3.30 -0.69 5.13
N ARG A 85 2.06 -1.02 5.52
CA ARG A 85 1.37 -0.32 6.62
C ARG A 85 2.07 -0.51 7.96
N GLN A 86 2.64 -1.69 8.22
CA GLN A 86 3.48 -1.91 9.42
C GLN A 86 4.78 -1.10 9.34
N ILE A 87 5.43 -1.04 8.17
CA ILE A 87 6.61 -0.18 7.95
C ILE A 87 6.29 1.29 8.29
N TRP A 88 5.17 1.80 7.79
CA TRP A 88 4.75 3.20 8.03
C TRP A 88 4.41 3.48 9.49
N LYS A 89 3.87 2.50 10.21
CA LYS A 89 3.53 2.62 11.63
C LYS A 89 4.77 2.85 12.49
N ASP A 90 5.87 2.15 12.20
CA ASP A 90 7.10 2.25 13.00
C ASP A 90 8.11 3.27 12.41
N SER A 91 7.89 3.72 11.16
CA SER A 91 8.75 4.70 10.48
C SER A 91 7.91 5.85 9.90
N GLN A 92 7.44 6.74 10.78
CA GLN A 92 6.59 7.87 10.41
C GLN A 92 7.25 8.88 9.45
N ALA A 93 8.58 8.98 9.46
CA ALA A 93 9.33 9.80 8.49
C ALA A 93 9.20 9.25 7.05
N LEU A 94 9.27 7.92 6.88
CA LEU A 94 9.09 7.25 5.58
C LEU A 94 7.66 7.36 5.06
N PHE A 95 6.67 7.39 5.96
CA PHE A 95 5.29 7.70 5.58
C PHE A 95 5.17 9.12 5.03
N GLY A 96 5.81 10.09 5.68
CA GLY A 96 5.87 11.47 5.19
C GLY A 96 6.48 11.56 3.79
N ASP A 97 7.65 10.96 3.57
CA ASP A 97 8.34 11.07 2.29
C ASP A 97 7.58 10.40 1.12
N GLU A 98 6.88 9.28 1.36
CA GLU A 98 6.18 8.54 0.30
C GLU A 98 4.72 8.98 0.12
N VAL A 99 4.00 9.27 1.21
CA VAL A 99 2.56 9.54 1.16
C VAL A 99 2.27 11.04 1.05
N SER A 100 3.16 11.91 1.54
CA SER A 100 3.00 13.37 1.37
C SER A 100 2.91 13.78 -0.09
N PRO A 101 3.80 13.36 -1.02
CA PRO A 101 3.68 13.77 -2.43
C PRO A 101 2.42 13.20 -3.10
N LEU A 102 1.95 12.01 -2.72
CA LEU A 102 0.70 11.43 -3.24
C LEU A 102 -0.54 12.19 -2.75
N LEU A 103 -0.58 12.56 -1.47
CA LEU A 103 -1.63 13.40 -0.90
C LEU A 103 -1.60 14.81 -1.48
N THR A 104 -0.41 15.41 -1.61
CA THR A 104 -0.24 16.72 -2.25
C THR A 104 -0.75 16.67 -3.69
N GLY A 105 -0.35 15.67 -4.48
CA GLY A 105 -0.85 15.49 -5.85
C GLY A 105 -2.38 15.30 -5.92
N TYR A 106 -2.97 14.57 -4.97
CA TYR A 106 -4.42 14.43 -4.89
C TYR A 106 -5.12 15.75 -4.52
N ILE A 107 -4.58 16.51 -3.56
CA ILE A 107 -5.09 17.82 -3.17
C ILE A 107 -5.00 18.78 -4.35
N THR A 108 -3.84 18.89 -5.01
CA THR A 108 -3.65 19.73 -6.19
C THR A 108 -4.59 19.32 -7.32
N SER A 109 -4.78 18.02 -7.57
CA SER A 109 -5.72 17.55 -8.59
C SER A 109 -7.18 17.90 -8.25
N LYS A 110 -7.57 17.82 -6.98
CA LYS A 110 -8.91 18.22 -6.51
C LYS A 110 -9.11 19.71 -6.55
N GLU A 111 -8.10 20.49 -6.17
CA GLU A 111 -8.06 21.94 -6.34
C GLU A 111 -8.19 22.30 -7.83
N ASP A 112 -7.40 21.70 -8.72
CA ASP A 112 -7.51 21.89 -10.16
C ASP A 112 -8.90 21.54 -10.69
N THR A 113 -9.55 20.50 -10.16
CA THR A 113 -10.92 20.15 -10.57
C THR A 113 -11.95 21.16 -10.04
N LEU A 114 -11.76 21.67 -8.81
CA LEU A 114 -12.63 22.66 -8.19
C LEU A 114 -12.45 24.06 -8.79
N PHE A 115 -11.23 24.43 -9.18
CA PHE A 115 -10.87 25.72 -9.76
C PHE A 115 -10.95 25.73 -11.30
N ASN A 116 -10.98 24.58 -11.98
CA ASN A 116 -11.34 24.51 -13.42
C ASN A 116 -12.85 24.67 -13.70
N VAL A 117 -13.67 24.96 -12.69
CA VAL A 117 -15.08 25.39 -12.88
C VAL A 117 -15.15 26.89 -13.20
N GLU A 118 -14.27 27.38 -14.06
CA GLU A 118 -14.39 28.72 -14.65
C GLU A 118 -14.93 28.69 -16.09
N ASN A 119 -15.18 27.51 -16.69
CA ASN A 119 -15.73 27.46 -18.03
C ASN A 119 -17.24 27.13 -18.06
N LEU A 120 -18.03 28.21 -18.12
CA LEU A 120 -19.28 28.34 -18.87
C LEU A 120 -20.55 27.69 -18.32
N ASN A 121 -20.99 28.06 -17.12
CA ASN A 121 -22.44 28.20 -16.91
C ASN A 121 -22.84 29.39 -16.02
N ASN A 122 -22.08 30.47 -16.14
CA ASN A 122 -22.39 31.82 -15.62
C ASN A 122 -23.68 32.45 -16.20
N LEU A 123 -24.61 31.66 -16.74
CA LEU A 123 -25.94 32.11 -17.16
C LEU A 123 -26.86 32.46 -15.97
N PHE A 124 -26.43 32.25 -14.73
CA PHE A 124 -27.22 32.58 -13.54
C PHE A 124 -27.17 34.07 -13.15
N PHE A 125 -26.20 34.83 -13.66
CA PHE A 125 -26.03 36.27 -13.37
C PHE A 125 -26.29 37.16 -14.58
N SER A 126 -27.16 36.74 -15.51
CA SER A 126 -27.68 37.70 -16.49
C SER A 126 -28.51 38.75 -15.74
N PRO A 127 -28.24 40.06 -15.88
CA PRO A 127 -29.11 41.08 -15.30
C PRO A 127 -30.52 40.91 -15.88
N SER A 128 -31.49 40.64 -15.01
CA SER A 128 -32.90 40.52 -15.40
C SER A 128 -33.32 41.76 -16.21
N PRO A 129 -34.04 41.57 -17.34
CA PRO A 129 -34.51 42.70 -18.13
C PRO A 129 -35.49 43.52 -17.28
N LYS A 130 -35.20 44.81 -17.12
CA LYS A 130 -36.02 45.78 -16.38
C LYS A 130 -37.44 45.82 -16.99
N VAL A 131 -38.40 45.19 -16.32
CA VAL A 131 -39.82 45.32 -16.64
C VAL A 131 -40.24 46.74 -16.28
N LYS A 132 -40.52 47.57 -17.30
CA LYS A 132 -41.10 48.90 -17.14
C LYS A 132 -42.56 48.72 -16.70
N HIS A 133 -42.86 48.97 -15.43
CA HIS A 133 -44.25 49.15 -14.99
C HIS A 133 -44.77 50.47 -15.55
N HIS A 134 -45.57 50.41 -16.61
CA HIS A 134 -46.36 51.54 -17.08
C HIS A 134 -47.66 51.58 -16.27
N THR A 135 -47.70 52.40 -15.22
CA THR A 135 -48.95 52.83 -14.58
C THR A 135 -49.65 53.83 -15.49
N TYR A 136 -50.74 53.40 -16.14
CA TYR A 136 -51.73 54.34 -16.68
C TYR A 136 -52.68 54.76 -15.56
N ILE A 137 -52.87 56.08 -15.48
CA ILE A 137 -53.91 56.80 -14.74
C ILE A 137 -55.25 56.53 -15.42
#